data_AF-A0A087NBB8-F1
#
_entry.id   AF-A0A087NBB8-F1
#
_cell.length_a   1.000
_cell.length_b   1.000
_cell.length_c   1.000
_cell.angle_alpha   90.00
_cell.angle_beta   90.00
_cell.angle_gamma   90.00
#
_symmetry.space_group_name_H-M   'P 1'
#
loop_
_entity.id
_entity.type
_entity.pdbx_description
1 polymer ?
#
loop_
_entity_poly.entity_id
_entity_poly.type
_entity_poly.pdbx_seq_one_letter_code
_entity_poly.pdbx_strand_id
1 'polypeptide(L)' 'MSALENLKTELAALRDEAKVQAHLGSMEAQQEWQEAETKWNHFVSEAGLHDSEQNIKSALEILADELRASYERLKKAL' A
#
# COMPACT_ATOMS: atom_id res chain seq x y z
N MET A 1 16.38 -14.27 -2.81
CA MET A 1 15.17 -13.50 -3.16
C MET A 1 15.55 -12.03 -3.08
N SER A 2 15.33 -11.24 -4.14
CA SER A 2 15.72 -9.83 -4.20
C SER A 2 14.93 -9.02 -3.18
N ALA A 3 15.54 -8.00 -2.56
CA ALA A 3 14.90 -7.18 -1.52
C ALA A 3 13.56 -6.55 -1.97
N LEU A 4 13.41 -6.30 -3.28
CA LEU A 4 12.18 -5.81 -3.90
C LEU A 4 11.02 -6.82 -3.80
N GLU A 5 11.29 -8.11 -3.99
CA GLU A 5 10.28 -9.17 -3.92
C GLU A 5 9.75 -9.35 -2.49
N ASN A 6 10.64 -9.25 -1.49
CA ASN A 6 10.23 -9.27 -0.08
C ASN A 6 9.37 -8.05 0.26
N LEU A 7 9.78 -6.84 -0.12
CA LEU A 7 9.00 -5.62 0.11
C LEU A 7 7.61 -5.70 -0.53
N LYS A 8 7.55 -6.18 -1.78
CA LYS A 8 6.29 -6.37 -2.51
C LYS A 8 5.37 -7.38 -1.81
N THR A 9 5.93 -8.46 -1.28
CA THR A 9 5.18 -9.49 -0.53
C THR A 9 4.67 -8.94 0.79
N GLU A 10 5.51 -8.23 1.53
CA GLU A 10 5.16 -7.60 2.81
C GLU A 10 4.04 -6.56 2.61
N LEU A 11 4.11 -5.79 1.52
CA LEU A 11 3.08 -4.82 1.22
C LEU A 11 1.78 -5.43 0.71
N ALA A 12 1.86 -6.51 -0.06
CA ALA A 12 0.67 -7.27 -0.44
C ALA A 12 -0.05 -7.81 0.79
N ALA A 13 0.69 -8.31 1.79
CA ALA A 13 0.12 -8.77 3.06
C ALA A 13 -0.53 -7.63 3.85
N LEU A 14 0.16 -6.49 3.99
CA LEU A 14 -0.35 -5.31 4.69
C LEU A 14 -1.61 -4.75 4.01
N ARG A 15 -1.61 -4.73 2.67
CA ARG A 15 -2.77 -4.36 1.85
C ARG A 15 -3.93 -5.32 2.11
N ASP A 16 -3.72 -6.62 2.02
CA ASP A 16 -4.80 -7.58 2.21
C ASP A 16 -5.38 -7.52 3.63
N GLU A 17 -4.55 -7.32 4.64
CA GLU A 17 -4.98 -7.15 6.03
C GLU A 17 -5.83 -5.89 6.22
N ALA A 18 -5.38 -4.76 5.68
CA ALA A 18 -6.13 -3.53 5.81
C ALA A 18 -7.37 -3.46 4.89
N LYS A 19 -7.41 -4.22 3.79
CA LYS A 19 -8.63 -4.44 3.00
C LYS A 19 -9.69 -5.16 3.84
N VAL A 20 -9.28 -6.17 4.60
CA VAL A 20 -10.18 -6.90 5.51
C VAL A 20 -10.67 -5.97 6.62
N GLN A 21 -9.79 -5.16 7.22
CA GLN A 21 -10.18 -4.18 8.24
C GLN A 21 -11.13 -3.11 7.68
N ALA A 22 -10.87 -2.58 6.50
CA ALA A 22 -11.73 -1.59 5.84
C ALA A 22 -13.09 -2.18 5.44
N HIS A 23 -13.13 -3.46 5.04
CA HIS A 23 -14.37 -4.17 4.71
C HIS A 23 -15.21 -4.50 5.95
N LEU A 24 -14.55 -4.76 7.09
CA LEU A 24 -15.22 -4.95 8.39
C LEU A 24 -15.55 -3.63 9.09
N GLY A 25 -14.92 -2.53 8.66
CA GLY A 25 -15.05 -1.20 9.22
C GLY A 25 -16.20 -0.38 8.64
N SER A 26 -16.33 0.84 9.15
CA SER A 26 -17.32 1.83 8.70
C SER A 26 -17.11 2.22 7.23
N MET A 27 -18.14 2.77 6.58
CA MET A 27 -18.04 3.29 5.21
C MET A 27 -16.86 4.27 5.02
N GLU A 28 -16.55 5.08 6.04
CA GLU A 28 -15.40 6.00 6.04
C GLU A 28 -14.07 5.26 5.91
N ALA A 29 -13.91 4.13 6.62
CA ALA A 29 -12.70 3.31 6.53
C ALA A 29 -12.57 2.65 5.15
N GLN A 30 -13.70 2.25 4.57
CA GLN A 30 -13.75 1.71 3.22
C GLN A 30 -13.40 2.76 2.15
N GLN A 31 -13.76 4.03 2.38
CA GLN A 31 -13.50 5.13 1.48
C GLN A 31 -12.01 5.55 1.49
N GLU A 32 -11.42 5.69 2.69
CA GLU A 32 -9.97 5.93 2.83
C GLU A 32 -9.14 4.78 2.24
N TRP A 33 -9.59 3.54 2.45
CA TRP A 33 -8.98 2.36 1.83
C TRP A 33 -8.96 2.48 0.30
N GLN A 34 -10.09 2.85 -0.29
CA GLN A 34 -10.25 2.93 -1.75
C GLN A 34 -9.34 4.01 -2.36
N GLU A 35 -9.16 5.14 -1.66
CA GLU A 35 -8.23 6.19 -2.07
C GLU A 35 -6.77 5.72 -2.00
N ALA A 36 -6.40 5.02 -0.92
CA ALA A 36 -5.07 4.45 -0.75
C ALA A 36 -4.75 3.39 -1.82
N GLU A 37 -5.73 2.53 -2.14
CA GLU A 37 -5.60 1.50 -3.19
C GLU A 37 -5.49 2.11 -4.59
N THR A 38 -6.17 3.22 -4.85
CA THR A 38 -6.07 3.95 -6.12
C THR A 38 -4.67 4.56 -6.30
N LYS A 39 -4.12 5.18 -5.26
CA LYS A 39 -2.74 5.69 -5.27
C LYS A 39 -1.71 4.57 -5.46
N TRP A 40 -1.92 3.44 -4.79
CA TRP A 40 -1.09 2.25 -4.95
C TRP A 40 -1.08 1.74 -6.40
N ASN A 41 -2.26 1.57 -7.02
CA ASN A 41 -2.35 1.10 -8.40
C ASN A 41 -1.73 2.07 -9.40
N HIS A 42 -1.94 3.37 -9.22
CA HIS A 42 -1.29 4.39 -10.05
C HIS A 42 0.22 4.29 -9.95
N PHE A 43 0.74 4.15 -8.74
CA PHE A 43 2.17 4.06 -8.49
C PHE A 43 2.79 2.77 -9.02
N VAL A 44 2.15 1.62 -8.83
CA VAL A 44 2.64 0.34 -9.40
C VAL A 44 2.62 0.39 -10.92
N SER A 45 1.62 1.03 -11.52
CA SER A 45 1.54 1.21 -12.97
C SER A 45 2.63 2.14 -13.49
N GLU A 46 2.94 3.25 -12.81
CA GLU A 46 4.04 4.15 -13.19
C GLU A 46 5.41 3.55 -12.92
N ALA A 47 5.59 2.84 -11.81
CA ALA A 47 6.82 2.12 -11.48
C ALA A 47 7.09 0.98 -12.47
N GLY A 48 6.04 0.29 -12.93
CA GLY A 48 6.15 -0.75 -13.96
C GLY A 48 6.54 -0.22 -15.36
N LEU A 49 6.43 1.10 -15.60
CA LEU A 49 6.80 1.75 -16.86
C LEU A 49 8.23 2.31 -16.85
N HIS A 50 8.86 2.49 -15.69
CA HIS A 50 10.15 3.18 -15.54
C HIS A 50 11.20 2.25 -14.94
N ASP A 51 11.80 1.40 -15.78
CA ASP A 51 12.74 0.27 -15.55
C ASP A 51 14.05 0.54 -14.76
N SER A 52 14.10 1.53 -13.86
CA SER A 52 15.24 1.78 -12.98
C SER A 52 15.00 1.19 -11.60
N GLU A 53 15.41 -0.07 -11.40
CA GLU A 53 15.24 -0.86 -10.17
C GLU A 53 15.56 -0.10 -8.86
N GLN A 54 16.54 0.82 -8.88
CA GLN A 54 16.93 1.60 -7.70
C GLN A 54 15.96 2.74 -7.35
N ASN A 55 15.39 3.42 -8.35
CA ASN A 55 14.42 4.51 -8.11
C ASN A 55 13.05 3.95 -7.73
N ILE A 56 12.65 2.84 -8.35
CA ILE A 56 11.42 2.14 -8.01
C ILE A 56 11.46 1.71 -6.54
N LYS A 57 12.57 1.12 -6.08
CA LYS A 57 12.65 0.58 -4.71
C LYS A 57 12.45 1.65 -3.64
N SER A 58 13.18 2.76 -3.74
CA SER A 58 13.08 3.86 -2.77
C SER A 58 11.67 4.47 -2.74
N ALA A 59 11.06 4.63 -3.91
CA ALA A 59 9.73 5.20 -4.01
C ALA A 59 8.64 4.20 -3.54
N LEU A 60 8.85 2.89 -3.73
CA LEU A 60 8.01 1.83 -3.15
C LEU A 60 8.12 1.79 -1.62
N GLU A 61 9.31 1.98 -1.05
CA GLU A 61 9.53 2.06 0.40
C GLU A 61 8.81 3.27 1.01
N ILE A 62 8.84 4.43 0.35
CA ILE A 62 8.10 5.62 0.82
C ILE A 62 6.59 5.38 0.78
N LEU A 63 6.10 4.85 -0.34
CA LEU A 63 4.67 4.57 -0.49
C LEU A 63 4.20 3.50 0.49
N ALA A 64 5.04 2.50 0.74
CA ALA A 64 4.81 1.47 1.74
C ALA A 64 4.63 2.04 3.14
N ASP A 65 5.49 3.00 3.51
CA ASP A 65 5.43 3.67 4.81
C ASP A 65 4.17 4.54 4.94
N GLU A 66 3.80 5.29 3.87
CA GLU A 66 2.55 6.05 3.83
C GLU A 66 1.31 5.16 3.95
N LEU A 67 1.26 4.05 3.22
CA LEU A 67 0.17 3.08 3.30
C LEU A 67 0.06 2.46 4.70
N ARG A 68 1.19 2.03 5.25
CA ARG A 68 1.25 1.47 6.61
C ARG A 68 0.75 2.47 7.65
N ALA A 69 1.15 3.74 7.54
CA ALA A 69 0.67 4.81 8.42
C ALA A 69 -0.83 5.08 8.26
N SER A 70 -1.35 5.09 7.02
CA SER A 70 -2.80 5.22 6.76
C SER A 70 -3.58 4.05 7.34
N TYR A 71 -3.08 2.82 7.20
CA TYR A 71 -3.73 1.63 7.76
C TYR A 71 -3.68 1.57 9.28
N GLU A 72 -2.59 2.00 9.91
CA GLU A 72 -2.54 2.16 11.36
C GLU A 72 -3.51 3.22 11.87
N ARG A 73 -3.72 4.31 11.11
CA ARG A 73 -4.74 5.32 11.43
C ARG A 73 -6.15 4.75 11.30
N LEU A 74 -6.44 4.02 10.23
CA LEU A 74 -7.70 3.30 10.04
C LEU A 74 -7.99 2.34 11.19
N LYS A 75 -6.98 1.58 11.61
CA LYS A 75 -7.09 0.65 12.74
C LYS A 75 -7.34 1.35 14.08
N LYS A 76 -6.86 2.58 14.26
CA LYS A 76 -7.13 3.40 15.46
C LYS A 76 -8.47 4.12 15.41
N ALA A 77 -9.02 4.33 14.22
CA ALA A 77 -10.30 4.99 14.01
C ALA A 77 -11.50 4.02 14.13
N LEU A 78 -11.24 2.72 14.01
CA LEU A 78 -12.16 1.62 14.35
C LEU A 78 -12.14 1.31 15.85
#